data_AF-A0A958JSL2-F1
#
_entry.id   AF-A0A958JSL2-F1
#
_cell.length_a   1.000
_cell.length_b   1.000
_cell.length_c   1.000
_cell.angle_alpha   90.00
_cell.angle_beta   90.00
_cell.angle_gamma   90.00
#
_symmetry.space_group_name_H-M   'P 1'
#
loop_
_entity.id
_entity.type
_entity.pdbx_description
1 polymer ?
#
loop_
_entity_poly.entity_id
_entity_poly.type
_entity_poly.pdbx_seq_one_letter_code
_entity_poly.pdbx_strand_id
1 'polypeptide(L)'
;MNRFCFFSGHFHIDTLSVVADPKQIITMLREPRSRLLSDYYFARAHKWSYIYSEPKRFSIAPHPFDEAKSLNLLPFLQKMGSELGSCMVRNLSSNNLSLDDRIAQAKENLSAFAAFGLLERMSESIEIIFSILRLPVPEAVPTLLERRTLAELEYFEKVEEEELTAEIEDILEKSIQPDKLLYDYAAQLFSSRLKQNLDSPLTVSTSLSLPIDKTYIINLPSEDSRREHIIQEVERFGLRNYEVIEALTPDSPLVKELFESDMVLKFPPCFRCKKNRCACDNNILIPPQIANWCSYLTVLKTILKSDDKFFLVCEDDIAFTDRAQSIFQALLSHKTFEQYDIHVDKPLLIGIGKTWGSDHERTHPPYLSHEIAMCNPCFFLNREMAELLVQSLKRIEYTSDTFIHEIVASTAECQNFIMKPSPVYDLSTGPKAKFHSTIHPKGIDESDRVREKEHIKRVEYKEFLCIGHPRCGTGFISEVLKAMRYEVGHEYMGYNGISSWMVAVDDVYPYGNFQSDAFSARYYFEHIIHVIRNPWDAIPS
;
A
#
# COMPACT_ATOMS: atom_id res chain seq x y z
N MET A 1 6.01 16.01 5.70
CA MET A 1 7.29 15.65 5.06
C MET A 1 8.41 16.07 5.99
N ASN A 2 9.41 15.20 6.25
CA ASN A 2 10.60 15.61 7.00
C ASN A 2 11.41 16.60 6.16
N ARG A 3 11.92 17.67 6.79
CA ARG A 3 12.77 18.67 6.12
C ARG A 3 14.12 18.10 5.67
N PHE A 4 14.55 17.00 6.30
CA PHE A 4 15.85 16.36 6.09
C PHE A 4 15.67 14.97 5.48
N CYS A 5 16.57 14.60 4.57
CA CYS A 5 16.59 13.31 3.87
C CYS A 5 17.68 12.36 4.39
N PHE A 6 18.57 12.83 5.27
CA PHE A 6 19.65 12.03 5.84
C PHE A 6 19.88 12.45 7.29
N PHE A 7 19.93 11.46 8.18
CA PHE A 7 20.23 11.63 9.60
C PHE A 7 21.44 10.76 9.92
N SER A 8 22.47 11.35 10.53
CA SER A 8 23.68 10.65 10.97
C SER A 8 24.02 11.05 12.39
N GLY A 9 24.42 10.08 13.22
CA GLY A 9 24.72 10.28 14.63
C GLY A 9 24.85 8.97 15.39
N HIS A 10 25.15 9.07 16.68
CA HIS A 10 25.22 7.94 17.59
C HIS A 10 23.82 7.59 18.10
N PHE A 11 23.04 6.91 17.26
CA PHE A 11 21.71 6.43 17.63
C PHE A 11 21.78 5.04 18.26
N HIS A 12 20.91 4.82 19.23
CA HIS A 12 20.56 3.49 19.73
C HIS A 12 19.36 2.99 18.94
N ILE A 13 19.18 1.68 18.81
CA ILE A 13 18.01 1.14 18.09
C ILE A 13 16.69 1.70 18.63
N ASP A 14 16.58 1.84 19.95
CA ASP A 14 15.39 2.38 20.62
C ASP A 14 15.12 3.86 20.27
N THR A 15 16.18 4.63 19.98
CA THR A 15 16.06 6.05 19.64
C THR A 15 15.76 6.28 18.15
N LEU A 16 15.90 5.29 17.28
CA LEU A 16 15.54 5.44 15.86
C LEU A 16 14.04 5.67 15.64
N SER A 17 13.20 5.37 16.62
CA SER A 17 11.76 5.65 16.62
C SER A 17 11.43 7.15 16.50
N VAL A 18 12.36 8.03 16.86
CA VAL A 18 12.16 9.50 16.71
C VAL A 18 12.23 9.97 15.26
N VAL A 19 12.81 9.16 14.37
CA VAL A 19 12.85 9.42 12.93
C VAL A 19 11.61 8.81 12.30
N ALA A 20 10.73 9.66 11.77
CA ALA A 20 9.47 9.24 11.17
C ALA A 20 9.67 8.31 9.96
N ASP A 21 8.79 7.32 9.83
CA ASP A 21 8.76 6.40 8.69
C ASP A 21 8.15 7.02 7.43
N PRO A 22 8.47 6.48 6.23
CA PRO A 22 9.43 5.38 5.99
C PRO A 22 10.90 5.84 6.11
N LYS A 23 11.78 4.96 6.62
CA LYS A 23 13.23 5.18 6.69
C LYS A 23 14.03 3.94 6.32
N GLN A 24 15.18 4.15 5.69
CA GLN A 24 16.19 3.11 5.47
C GLN A 24 17.32 3.31 6.49
N ILE A 25 17.67 2.24 7.20
CA ILE A 25 18.73 2.28 8.21
C ILE A 25 19.99 1.66 7.61
N ILE A 26 21.10 2.38 7.75
CA ILE A 26 22.43 1.89 7.41
C ILE A 26 23.37 2.07 8.60
N THR A 27 24.41 1.23 8.71
CA THR A 27 25.45 1.37 9.73
C THR A 27 26.81 0.90 9.24
N MET A 28 27.87 1.27 9.95
CA MET A 28 29.23 0.79 9.74
C MET A 28 29.73 0.12 11.02
N LEU A 29 30.28 -1.08 10.88
CA LEU A 29 30.94 -1.80 11.97
C LEU A 29 32.45 -1.79 11.78
N ARG A 30 33.19 -2.04 12.85
CA ARG A 30 34.65 -2.11 12.87
C ARG A 30 35.07 -3.30 13.71
N GLU A 31 36.21 -3.91 13.37
CA GLU A 31 36.78 -5.01 14.13
C GLU A 31 36.88 -4.60 15.62
N PRO A 32 36.26 -5.35 16.55
CA PRO A 32 36.04 -4.92 17.94
C PRO A 32 37.30 -4.49 18.68
N ARG A 33 38.41 -5.23 18.52
CA ARG A 33 39.69 -4.90 19.16
C ARG A 33 40.25 -3.58 18.62
N SER A 34 40.29 -3.45 17.31
CA SER A 34 40.74 -2.24 16.61
C SER A 34 39.88 -1.03 16.97
N ARG A 35 38.57 -1.22 17.13
CA ARG A 35 37.65 -0.19 17.59
C ARG A 35 37.93 0.23 19.03
N LEU A 36 37.99 -0.71 19.97
CA LEU A 36 38.19 -0.40 21.39
C LEU A 36 39.54 0.32 21.64
N LEU A 37 40.63 -0.16 21.01
CA LEU A 37 41.92 0.53 21.06
C LEU A 37 41.84 1.92 20.41
N SER A 38 41.07 2.06 19.33
CA SER A 38 40.85 3.36 18.70
C SER A 38 40.15 4.35 19.59
N ASP A 39 39.10 3.92 20.28
CA ASP A 39 38.35 4.77 21.20
C ASP A 39 39.24 5.19 22.37
N TYR A 40 40.05 4.27 22.91
CA TYR A 40 41.02 4.57 23.96
C TYR A 40 42.05 5.62 23.53
N TYR A 41 42.77 5.39 22.42
CA TYR A 41 43.82 6.32 21.98
C TYR A 41 43.26 7.65 21.49
N PHE A 42 42.07 7.64 20.88
CA PHE A 42 41.35 8.87 20.53
C PHE A 42 41.05 9.69 21.78
N ALA A 43 40.46 9.07 22.81
CA ALA A 43 40.15 9.73 24.07
C ALA A 43 41.42 10.24 24.78
N ARG A 44 42.46 9.41 24.87
CA ARG A 44 43.77 9.75 25.47
C ARG A 44 44.49 10.88 24.74
N ALA A 45 44.30 11.02 23.43
CA ALA A 45 44.93 12.08 22.64
C ALA A 45 44.35 13.47 22.88
N HIS A 46 43.18 13.61 23.51
CA HIS A 46 42.62 14.94 23.79
C HIS A 46 43.41 15.67 24.87
N LYS A 47 43.66 16.96 24.68
CA LYS A 47 44.27 17.80 25.74
C LYS A 47 43.29 18.00 26.89
N TRP A 48 43.81 18.05 28.12
CA TRP A 48 43.00 18.38 29.31
C TRP A 48 42.22 19.68 29.16
N SER A 49 42.84 20.70 28.56
CA SER A 49 42.18 21.98 28.30
C SER A 49 40.92 21.82 27.44
N TYR A 50 40.95 20.93 26.45
CA TYR A 50 39.79 20.67 25.60
C TYR A 50 38.70 19.90 26.35
N ILE A 51 39.08 18.81 27.05
CA ILE A 51 38.15 17.98 27.84
C ILE A 51 37.33 18.86 28.80
N TYR A 52 37.97 19.83 29.46
CA TYR A 52 37.31 20.72 30.42
C TYR A 52 36.74 22.02 29.83
N SER A 53 37.06 22.38 28.59
CA SER A 53 36.52 23.59 27.93
C SER A 53 35.04 23.45 27.53
N GLU A 54 34.56 22.22 27.37
CA GLU A 54 33.18 21.93 26.95
C GLU A 54 32.43 21.03 27.96
N PRO A 55 32.19 21.50 29.20
CA PRO A 55 31.61 20.68 30.28
C PRO A 55 30.20 20.14 29.96
N LYS A 56 29.49 20.76 29.02
CA LYS A 56 28.17 20.29 28.57
C LYS A 56 28.22 19.07 27.64
N ARG A 57 29.37 18.76 27.01
CA ARG A 57 29.50 17.60 26.11
C ARG A 57 29.72 16.28 26.85
N PHE A 58 30.19 16.33 28.10
CA PHE A 58 30.75 15.18 28.80
C PHE A 58 30.12 14.97 30.19
N SER A 59 28.80 15.07 30.29
CA SER A 59 28.05 15.15 31.57
C SER A 59 27.94 13.84 32.37
N ILE A 60 28.66 12.78 31.99
CA ILE A 60 28.58 11.46 32.64
C ILE A 60 29.91 11.22 33.36
N ALA A 61 29.87 11.18 34.69
CA ALA A 61 31.01 10.83 35.53
C ALA A 61 30.91 9.36 35.97
N PRO A 62 32.01 8.57 35.91
CA PRO A 62 33.32 8.90 35.33
C PRO A 62 33.27 8.93 33.79
N HIS A 63 33.91 9.94 33.19
CA HIS A 63 33.91 10.09 31.73
C HIS A 63 35.02 9.24 31.10
N PRO A 64 34.75 8.48 30.00
CA PRO A 64 35.77 7.65 29.35
C PRO A 64 37.06 8.40 28.97
N PHE A 65 36.97 9.71 28.71
CA PHE A 65 38.13 10.53 28.36
C PHE A 65 39.01 10.83 29.57
N ASP A 66 38.43 11.11 30.74
CA ASP A 66 39.20 11.34 31.96
C ASP A 66 39.98 10.07 32.32
N GLU A 67 39.33 8.91 32.21
CA GLU A 67 39.94 7.62 32.47
C GLU A 67 41.03 7.29 31.46
N ALA A 68 40.76 7.41 30.15
CA ALA A 68 41.75 7.12 29.11
C ALA A 68 42.99 8.03 29.21
N LYS A 69 42.78 9.28 29.65
CA LYS A 69 43.84 10.26 29.83
C LYS A 69 44.66 10.02 31.10
N SER A 70 44.03 9.55 32.17
CA SER A 70 44.68 9.34 33.47
C SER A 70 45.29 7.95 33.65
N LEU A 71 44.79 6.96 32.91
CA LEU A 71 45.17 5.56 33.07
C LEU A 71 45.88 5.05 31.82
N ASN A 72 46.97 4.30 32.00
CA ASN A 72 47.54 3.47 30.93
C ASN A 72 46.53 2.41 30.46
N LEU A 73 46.81 1.77 29.32
CA LEU A 73 45.85 0.91 28.64
C LEU A 73 45.34 -0.23 29.54
N LEU A 74 46.22 -0.90 30.27
CA LEU A 74 45.85 -2.01 31.17
C LEU A 74 44.82 -1.60 32.24
N PRO A 75 45.10 -0.63 33.14
CA PRO A 75 44.13 -0.21 34.15
C PRO A 75 42.87 0.42 33.55
N PHE A 76 42.97 1.05 32.37
CA PHE A 76 41.79 1.52 31.64
C PHE A 76 40.88 0.36 31.21
N LEU A 77 41.44 -0.68 30.59
CA LEU A 77 40.68 -1.85 30.16
C LEU A 77 40.07 -2.61 31.35
N GLN A 78 40.80 -2.73 32.46
CA GLN A 78 40.27 -3.34 33.69
C GLN A 78 39.03 -2.61 34.22
N LYS A 79 38.97 -1.28 34.03
CA LYS A 79 37.89 -0.43 34.54
C LYS A 79 36.73 -0.26 33.57
N MET A 80 37.03 -0.03 32.29
CA MET A 80 36.06 0.39 31.27
C MET A 80 35.90 -0.60 30.11
N GLY A 81 36.73 -1.65 30.06
CA GLY A 81 36.81 -2.57 28.93
C GLY A 81 35.49 -3.26 28.62
N SER A 82 34.78 -3.79 29.63
CA SER A 82 33.51 -4.50 29.42
C SER A 82 32.39 -3.59 28.89
N GLU A 83 32.31 -2.35 29.37
CA GLU A 83 31.30 -1.39 28.95
C GLU A 83 31.58 -0.92 27.52
N LEU A 84 32.82 -0.52 27.25
CA LEU A 84 33.20 0.01 25.94
C LEU A 84 33.37 -1.09 24.89
N GLY A 85 33.69 -2.31 25.30
CA GLY A 85 33.93 -3.47 24.44
C GLY A 85 32.66 -4.12 23.89
N SER A 86 31.47 -3.76 24.41
CA SER A 86 30.17 -4.26 23.95
C SER A 86 29.31 -3.19 23.27
N CYS A 87 29.94 -2.12 22.74
CA CYS A 87 29.23 -0.94 22.28
C CYS A 87 28.42 -1.20 21.00
N MET A 88 28.87 -2.07 20.10
CA MET A 88 28.14 -2.39 18.87
C MET A 88 26.89 -3.19 19.20
N VAL A 89 27.01 -4.22 20.05
CA VAL A 89 25.85 -4.97 20.57
C VAL A 89 24.89 -4.05 21.28
N ARG A 90 25.40 -3.15 22.14
CA ARG A 90 24.57 -2.18 22.87
C ARG A 90 23.75 -1.32 21.93
N ASN A 91 24.39 -0.62 20.99
CA ASN A 91 23.68 0.30 20.08
C ASN A 91 22.65 -0.40 19.17
N LEU A 92 22.84 -1.69 18.88
CA LEU A 92 21.98 -2.47 17.99
C LEU A 92 20.95 -3.34 18.74
N SER A 93 20.86 -3.24 20.07
CA SER A 93 19.90 -4.00 20.88
C SER A 93 19.22 -3.13 21.94
N SER A 94 18.15 -3.63 22.55
CA SER A 94 17.54 -2.98 23.70
C SER A 94 18.38 -3.20 24.96
N ASN A 95 18.42 -2.20 25.83
CA ASN A 95 19.21 -2.25 27.07
C ASN A 95 18.60 -3.16 28.15
N ASN A 96 17.33 -3.57 28.02
CA ASN A 96 16.60 -4.34 29.05
C ASN A 96 16.74 -5.86 28.92
N LEU A 97 17.67 -6.33 28.08
CA LEU A 97 17.84 -7.74 27.74
C LEU A 97 19.08 -8.34 28.39
N SER A 98 19.09 -9.67 28.54
CA SER A 98 20.30 -10.41 28.92
C SER A 98 21.38 -10.25 27.83
N LEU A 99 22.65 -10.47 28.16
CA LEU A 99 23.73 -10.29 27.18
C LEU A 99 23.55 -11.16 25.93
N ASP A 100 23.15 -12.42 26.11
CA ASP A 100 22.92 -13.35 24.99
C ASP A 100 21.74 -12.89 24.13
N ASP A 101 20.65 -12.45 24.76
CA ASP A 101 19.48 -11.90 24.05
C ASP A 101 19.82 -10.61 23.30
N ARG A 102 20.71 -9.77 23.86
CA ARG A 102 21.21 -8.57 23.19
C ARG A 102 22.02 -8.90 21.95
N ILE A 103 22.91 -9.90 22.03
CA ILE A 103 23.68 -10.36 20.86
C ILE A 103 22.72 -10.91 19.80
N ALA A 104 21.74 -11.72 20.18
CA ALA A 104 20.75 -12.27 19.26
C ALA A 104 19.93 -11.15 18.57
N GLN A 105 19.40 -10.21 19.36
CA GLN A 105 18.62 -9.09 18.83
C GLN A 105 19.48 -8.15 17.95
N ALA A 106 20.75 -7.91 18.31
CA ALA A 106 21.65 -7.12 17.48
C ALA A 106 21.88 -7.76 16.10
N LYS A 107 21.99 -9.10 16.03
CA LYS A 107 22.11 -9.84 14.76
C LYS A 107 20.83 -9.76 13.93
N GLU A 108 19.67 -9.88 14.57
CA GLU A 108 18.37 -9.72 13.91
C GLU A 108 18.21 -8.31 13.33
N ASN A 109 18.44 -7.28 14.15
CA ASN A 109 18.35 -5.88 13.73
C ASN A 109 19.32 -5.56 12.59
N LEU A 110 20.59 -5.98 12.71
CA LEU A 110 21.59 -5.77 11.66
C LEU A 110 21.16 -6.44 10.33
N SER A 111 20.52 -7.60 10.41
CA SER A 111 19.98 -8.29 9.22
C SER A 111 18.83 -7.54 8.57
N ALA A 112 17.99 -6.88 9.38
CA ALA A 112 16.85 -6.10 8.92
C ALA A 112 17.26 -4.72 8.35
N PHE A 113 18.47 -4.23 8.62
CA PHE A 113 18.94 -2.96 8.07
C PHE A 113 19.05 -3.03 6.55
N ALA A 114 18.76 -1.90 5.90
CA ALA A 114 18.83 -1.76 4.45
C ALA A 114 20.22 -2.18 3.95
N ALA A 115 21.26 -1.62 4.58
CA ALA A 115 22.65 -2.01 4.31
C ALA A 115 23.50 -1.86 5.57
N PHE A 116 24.66 -2.50 5.60
CA PHE A 116 25.72 -2.18 6.55
C PHE A 116 27.08 -2.45 5.91
N GLY A 117 28.11 -1.82 6.47
CA GLY A 117 29.49 -1.98 6.02
C GLY A 117 30.44 -2.37 7.14
N LEU A 118 31.66 -2.73 6.74
CA LEU A 118 32.79 -3.02 7.62
C LEU A 118 33.91 -2.04 7.29
N LEU A 119 34.47 -1.40 8.31
CA LEU A 119 35.49 -0.36 8.14
C LEU A 119 36.76 -0.90 7.46
N GLU A 120 37.12 -2.14 7.75
CA GLU A 120 38.26 -2.86 7.16
C GLU A 120 38.05 -3.16 5.66
N ARG A 121 36.80 -3.05 5.19
CA ARG A 121 36.35 -3.29 3.81
C ARG A 121 35.61 -2.08 3.28
N MET A 122 36.15 -0.88 3.52
CA MET A 122 35.48 0.40 3.25
C MET A 122 34.99 0.54 1.80
N SER A 123 35.84 0.22 0.80
CA SER A 123 35.47 0.34 -0.61
C SER A 123 34.28 -0.55 -0.97
N GLU A 124 34.35 -1.84 -0.62
CA GLU A 124 33.25 -2.81 -0.84
C GLU A 124 31.99 -2.42 -0.07
N SER A 125 32.16 -1.85 1.13
CA SER A 125 31.04 -1.37 1.95
C SER A 125 30.32 -0.22 1.28
N ILE A 126 31.06 0.72 0.72
CA ILE A 126 30.51 1.88 0.02
C ILE A 126 29.80 1.43 -1.25
N GLU A 127 30.38 0.52 -2.02
CA GLU A 127 29.74 -0.06 -3.20
C GLU A 127 28.38 -0.70 -2.85
N ILE A 128 28.33 -1.57 -1.83
CA ILE A 128 27.08 -2.22 -1.40
C ILE A 128 26.07 -1.20 -0.89
N ILE A 129 26.47 -0.30 0.00
CA ILE A 129 25.56 0.67 0.62
C ILE A 129 24.95 1.57 -0.47
N PHE A 130 25.78 2.15 -1.35
CA PHE A 130 25.30 3.04 -2.40
C PHE A 130 24.45 2.30 -3.43
N SER A 131 24.81 1.07 -3.78
CA SER A 131 24.01 0.20 -4.66
C SER A 131 22.61 -0.05 -4.08
N ILE A 132 22.50 -0.41 -2.80
CA ILE A 132 21.22 -0.65 -2.12
C ILE A 132 20.39 0.64 -2.01
N LEU A 133 21.05 1.76 -1.72
CA LEU A 133 20.39 3.07 -1.66
C LEU A 133 20.08 3.67 -3.05
N ARG A 134 20.49 3.00 -4.14
CA ARG A 134 20.34 3.48 -5.52
C ARG A 134 21.00 4.85 -5.73
N LEU A 135 22.15 5.05 -5.09
CA LEU A 135 22.97 6.25 -5.20
C LEU A 135 24.22 5.96 -6.04
N PRO A 136 24.75 6.97 -6.76
CA PRO A 136 26.01 6.81 -7.50
C PRO A 136 27.16 6.57 -6.51
N VAL A 137 27.89 5.48 -6.72
CA VAL A 137 29.10 5.18 -5.92
C VAL A 137 30.11 6.30 -6.15
N PRO A 138 30.63 6.95 -5.08
CA PRO A 138 31.63 8.01 -5.23
C PRO A 138 32.92 7.46 -5.83
N GLU A 139 33.52 8.20 -6.77
CA GLU A 139 34.80 7.81 -7.41
C GLU A 139 35.95 7.68 -6.40
N ALA A 140 35.90 8.48 -5.34
CA ALA A 140 36.89 8.46 -4.27
C ALA A 140 36.24 8.72 -2.92
N VAL A 141 36.80 8.09 -1.90
CA VAL A 141 36.36 8.23 -0.50
C VAL A 141 37.50 8.92 0.23
N PRO A 142 37.31 10.16 0.70
CA PRO A 142 38.38 10.88 1.36
C PRO A 142 38.74 10.15 2.66
N THR A 143 40.03 9.90 2.85
CA THR A 143 40.53 9.43 4.15
C THR A 143 40.64 10.64 5.06
N LEU A 144 39.69 10.78 5.98
CA LEU A 144 39.65 11.87 6.96
C LEU A 144 40.04 11.33 8.33
N LEU A 145 40.74 12.16 9.11
CA LEU A 145 41.07 11.89 10.51
C LEU A 145 41.94 10.65 10.72
N GLU A 146 43.02 10.51 9.94
CA GLU A 146 44.07 9.57 10.31
C GLU A 146 44.63 9.95 11.70
N ARG A 147 44.82 8.98 12.59
CA ARG A 147 45.37 9.27 13.93
C ARG A 147 46.67 10.08 13.88
N ARG A 148 47.47 9.89 12.83
CA ARG A 148 48.72 10.63 12.59
C ARG A 148 48.50 12.13 12.41
N THR A 149 47.40 12.52 11.75
CA THR A 149 47.06 13.93 11.53
C THR A 149 46.28 14.54 12.70
N LEU A 150 45.71 13.72 13.59
CA LEU A 150 45.01 14.24 14.78
C LEU A 150 45.94 15.09 15.64
N ALA A 151 47.20 14.69 15.82
CA ALA A 151 48.17 15.44 16.62
C ALA A 151 48.48 16.85 16.09
N GLU A 152 48.12 17.16 14.84
CA GLU A 152 48.28 18.48 14.23
C GLU A 152 47.13 19.45 14.60
N LEU A 153 46.01 18.91 15.08
CA LEU A 153 44.86 19.69 15.49
C LEU A 153 45.07 20.28 16.89
N GLU A 154 44.58 21.51 17.11
CA GLU A 154 44.83 22.30 18.31
C GLU A 154 44.46 21.58 19.62
N TYR A 155 43.43 20.74 19.60
CA TYR A 155 42.84 20.09 20.77
C TYR A 155 43.38 18.68 21.06
N PHE A 156 44.28 18.17 20.21
CA PHE A 156 44.94 16.89 20.40
C PHE A 156 46.42 17.05 20.74
N GLU A 157 46.97 16.01 21.35
CA GLU A 157 48.40 15.83 21.56
C GLU A 157 48.83 14.45 21.08
N LYS A 158 50.12 14.33 20.76
CA LYS A 158 50.69 13.06 20.31
C LYS A 158 50.69 12.06 21.48
N VAL A 159 50.13 10.89 21.24
CA VAL A 159 50.14 9.76 22.18
C VAL A 159 50.90 8.61 21.53
N GLU A 160 51.83 8.03 22.28
CA GLU A 160 52.51 6.80 21.85
C GLU A 160 51.64 5.60 22.20
N GLU A 161 51.50 4.68 21.25
CA GLU A 161 50.77 3.44 21.48
C GLU A 161 51.59 2.54 22.42
N GLU A 162 50.89 1.91 23.37
CA GLU A 162 51.49 1.04 24.37
C GLU A 162 51.70 -0.35 23.78
N GLU A 163 52.79 -1.02 24.17
CA GLU A 163 53.02 -2.41 23.78
C GLU A 163 51.94 -3.31 24.39
N LEU A 164 51.32 -4.15 23.57
CA LEU A 164 50.26 -5.06 24.01
C LEU A 164 50.89 -6.27 24.73
N THR A 165 50.99 -6.17 26.05
CA THR A 165 51.44 -7.29 26.89
C THR A 165 50.41 -8.42 26.88
N ALA A 166 50.82 -9.64 27.23
CA ALA A 166 49.92 -10.79 27.31
C ALA A 166 48.72 -10.56 28.26
N GLU A 167 48.90 -9.75 29.31
CA GLU A 167 47.82 -9.39 30.23
C GLU A 167 46.81 -8.43 29.59
N ILE A 168 47.29 -7.44 28.82
CA ILE A 168 46.43 -6.53 28.06
C ILE A 168 45.62 -7.33 27.04
N GLU A 169 46.26 -8.26 26.33
CA GLU A 169 45.62 -9.14 25.34
C GLU A 169 44.47 -9.95 25.94
N ASP A 170 44.67 -10.57 27.11
CA ASP A 170 43.66 -11.37 27.79
C ASP A 170 42.43 -10.55 28.23
N ILE A 171 42.65 -9.36 28.79
CA ILE A 171 41.56 -8.48 29.20
C ILE A 171 40.82 -7.91 27.98
N LEU A 172 41.56 -7.57 26.92
CA LEU A 172 41.00 -7.06 25.68
C LEU A 172 40.07 -8.09 25.04
N GLU A 173 40.52 -9.35 24.91
CA GLU A 173 39.72 -10.45 24.34
C GLU A 173 38.44 -10.70 25.14
N LYS A 174 38.53 -10.71 26.47
CA LYS A 174 37.36 -10.86 27.35
C LYS A 174 36.37 -9.70 27.21
N SER A 175 36.90 -8.48 27.08
CA SER A 175 36.10 -7.25 27.01
C SER A 175 35.29 -7.13 25.73
N ILE A 176 35.86 -7.58 24.60
CA ILE A 176 35.25 -7.42 23.27
C ILE A 176 34.36 -8.59 22.86
N GLN A 177 34.29 -9.66 23.65
CA GLN A 177 33.65 -10.90 23.18
C GLN A 177 32.20 -10.73 22.67
N PRO A 178 31.32 -9.93 23.30
CA PRO A 178 29.98 -9.69 22.75
C PRO A 178 30.01 -9.06 21.36
N ASP A 179 30.83 -8.02 21.17
CA ASP A 179 31.00 -7.33 19.89
C ASP A 179 31.69 -8.23 18.87
N LYS A 180 32.59 -9.12 19.30
CA LYS A 180 33.24 -10.11 18.43
C LYS A 180 32.24 -11.12 17.87
N LEU A 181 31.34 -11.66 18.69
CA LEU A 181 30.29 -12.55 18.23
C LEU A 181 29.32 -11.88 17.23
N LEU A 182 29.08 -10.58 17.37
CA LEU A 182 28.29 -9.80 16.43
C LEU A 182 29.07 -9.48 15.15
N TYR A 183 30.34 -9.08 15.27
CA TYR A 183 31.19 -8.73 14.14
C TYR A 183 31.50 -9.95 13.26
N ASP A 184 31.78 -11.11 13.85
CA ASP A 184 32.02 -12.36 13.11
C ASP A 184 30.77 -12.75 12.30
N TYR A 185 29.58 -12.57 12.88
CA TYR A 185 28.31 -12.72 12.17
C TYR A 185 28.15 -11.70 11.04
N ALA A 186 28.42 -10.42 11.32
CA ALA A 186 28.33 -9.35 10.34
C ALA A 186 29.29 -9.56 9.16
N ALA A 187 30.50 -10.05 9.41
CA ALA A 187 31.50 -10.35 8.37
C ALA A 187 31.04 -11.47 7.43
N GLN A 188 30.42 -12.52 7.97
CA GLN A 188 29.84 -13.60 7.18
C GLN A 188 28.64 -13.11 6.36
N LEU A 189 27.74 -12.36 6.99
CA LEU A 189 26.56 -11.80 6.32
C LEU A 189 26.95 -10.80 5.23
N PHE A 190 27.93 -9.93 5.51
CA PHE A 190 28.47 -8.96 4.55
C PHE A 190 29.09 -9.65 3.34
N SER A 191 29.92 -10.68 3.55
CA SER A 191 30.53 -11.44 2.46
C SER A 191 29.48 -12.16 1.61
N SER A 192 28.42 -12.67 2.24
CA SER A 192 27.30 -13.29 1.54
C SER A 192 26.54 -12.28 0.67
N ARG A 193 26.25 -11.08 1.22
CA ARG A 193 25.60 -9.98 0.49
C ARG A 193 26.48 -9.45 -0.65
N LEU A 194 27.79 -9.29 -0.41
CA LEU A 194 28.73 -8.86 -1.45
C LEU A 194 28.76 -9.86 -2.60
N LYS A 195 28.87 -11.16 -2.29
CA LYS A 195 28.85 -12.21 -3.31
C LYS A 195 27.55 -12.19 -4.11
N GLN A 196 26.40 -12.05 -3.44
CA GLN A 196 25.11 -11.92 -4.13
C GLN A 196 25.07 -10.69 -5.05
N ASN A 197 25.64 -9.55 -4.62
CA ASN A 197 25.71 -8.32 -5.42
C ASN A 197 26.74 -8.41 -6.56
N LEU A 198 27.78 -9.24 -6.44
CA LEU A 198 28.78 -9.46 -7.50
C LEU A 198 28.34 -10.52 -8.52
N ASP A 199 27.71 -11.61 -8.05
CA ASP A 199 27.21 -12.71 -8.89
C ASP A 199 25.91 -12.33 -9.62
N SER A 200 25.14 -11.42 -9.02
CA SER A 200 24.12 -10.64 -9.71
C SER A 200 24.54 -9.18 -9.56
N PRO A 201 25.52 -8.71 -10.38
CA PRO A 201 25.72 -7.29 -10.50
C PRO A 201 24.34 -6.72 -10.68
N LEU A 202 23.98 -5.76 -9.84
CA LEU A 202 23.01 -4.76 -10.24
C LEU A 202 23.60 -3.99 -11.46
N THR A 203 24.06 -4.67 -12.51
CA THR A 203 23.52 -4.40 -13.84
C THR A 203 22.07 -4.08 -13.59
N VAL A 204 21.74 -2.84 -13.89
CA VAL A 204 20.40 -2.34 -14.05
C VAL A 204 19.77 -3.08 -15.24
N SER A 205 19.83 -4.41 -15.26
CA SER A 205 18.75 -5.25 -15.73
C SER A 205 17.58 -4.98 -14.80
N THR A 206 16.95 -3.84 -15.06
CA THR A 206 15.58 -3.52 -14.66
C THR A 206 14.59 -4.52 -15.25
N SER A 207 15.04 -5.52 -16.02
CA SER A 207 14.23 -6.71 -16.28
C SER A 207 14.19 -7.56 -15.01
N LEU A 208 13.24 -7.20 -14.15
CA LEU A 208 12.50 -8.20 -13.41
C LEU A 208 12.21 -9.36 -14.37
N SER A 209 12.85 -10.52 -14.19
CA SER A 209 12.42 -11.77 -14.82
C SER A 209 11.15 -12.28 -14.14
N LEU A 210 10.24 -11.35 -13.85
CA LEU A 210 8.91 -11.74 -13.44
C LEU A 210 8.30 -12.43 -14.65
N PRO A 211 7.51 -13.48 -14.43
CA PRO A 211 6.80 -14.15 -15.51
C PRO A 211 5.68 -13.26 -16.10
N ILE A 212 5.79 -11.92 -16.03
CA ILE A 212 4.81 -10.98 -16.57
C ILE A 212 5.20 -10.72 -18.01
N ASP A 213 4.40 -11.27 -18.92
CA ASP A 213 4.60 -11.03 -20.34
C ASP A 213 4.19 -9.59 -20.67
N LYS A 214 3.03 -9.14 -20.16
CA LYS A 214 2.48 -7.82 -20.48
C LYS A 214 1.61 -7.23 -19.36
N THR A 215 1.65 -5.91 -19.22
CA THR A 215 0.81 -5.14 -18.29
C THR A 215 -0.25 -4.34 -19.06
N TYR A 216 -1.52 -4.46 -18.68
CA TYR A 216 -2.60 -3.63 -19.19
C TYR A 216 -3.05 -2.62 -18.14
N ILE A 217 -3.10 -1.35 -18.52
CA ILE A 217 -3.51 -0.24 -17.67
C ILE A 217 -4.86 0.28 -18.17
N ILE A 218 -5.88 0.25 -17.33
CA ILE A 218 -7.20 0.80 -17.64
C ILE A 218 -7.21 2.28 -17.25
N ASN A 219 -7.39 3.18 -18.23
CA ASN A 219 -7.42 4.62 -17.99
C ASN A 219 -8.48 5.30 -18.87
N LEU A 220 -9.24 6.22 -18.28
CA LEU A 220 -10.18 7.04 -19.05
C LEU A 220 -9.43 8.04 -19.93
N PRO A 221 -9.86 8.26 -21.19
CA PRO A 221 -9.21 9.22 -22.09
C PRO A 221 -9.12 10.66 -21.56
N SER A 222 -10.03 11.05 -20.66
CA SER A 222 -10.07 12.38 -20.05
C SER A 222 -9.20 12.52 -18.80
N GLU A 223 -8.59 11.45 -18.30
CA GLU A 223 -7.87 11.41 -17.02
C GLU A 223 -6.35 11.43 -17.21
N ASP A 224 -5.85 12.51 -17.82
CA ASP A 224 -4.41 12.66 -18.13
C ASP A 224 -3.52 12.59 -16.89
N SER A 225 -3.93 13.20 -15.77
CA SER A 225 -3.15 13.18 -14.54
C SER A 225 -3.02 11.79 -13.92
N ARG A 226 -4.08 10.96 -14.01
CA ARG A 226 -4.05 9.56 -13.56
C ARG A 226 -3.18 8.73 -14.50
N ARG A 227 -3.26 8.98 -15.81
CA ARG A 227 -2.40 8.37 -16.83
C ARG A 227 -0.91 8.65 -16.58
N GLU A 228 -0.54 9.90 -16.36
CA GLU A 228 0.85 10.29 -16.06
C GLU A 228 1.34 9.61 -14.77
N HIS A 229 0.51 9.61 -13.73
CA HIS A 229 0.82 8.96 -12.46
C HIS A 229 1.09 7.46 -12.65
N ILE A 230 0.17 6.72 -13.29
CA ILE A 230 0.34 5.28 -13.42
C ILE A 230 1.53 4.91 -14.31
N ILE A 231 1.80 5.67 -15.38
CA ILE A 231 2.99 5.48 -16.22
C ILE A 231 4.27 5.63 -15.40
N GLN A 232 4.39 6.72 -14.64
CA GLN A 232 5.54 6.92 -13.76
C GLN A 232 5.69 5.78 -12.75
N GLU A 233 4.57 5.30 -12.23
CA GLU A 233 4.54 4.27 -11.20
C GLU A 233 4.94 2.88 -11.73
N VAL A 234 4.45 2.48 -12.91
CA VAL A 234 4.88 1.22 -13.56
C VAL A 234 6.33 1.28 -14.02
N GLU A 235 6.80 2.43 -14.52
CA GLU A 235 8.20 2.62 -14.92
C GLU A 235 9.15 2.62 -13.72
N ARG A 236 8.76 3.28 -12.62
CA ARG A 236 9.47 3.26 -11.33
C ARG A 236 9.60 1.84 -10.80
N PHE A 237 8.56 1.02 -10.98
CA PHE A 237 8.56 -0.38 -10.59
C PHE A 237 9.41 -1.28 -11.51
N GLY A 238 9.70 -0.81 -12.73
CA GLY A 238 10.50 -1.53 -13.73
C GLY A 238 9.68 -2.34 -14.73
N LEU A 239 8.36 -2.12 -14.83
CA LEU A 239 7.54 -2.72 -15.88
C LEU A 239 7.77 -1.95 -17.18
N ARG A 240 8.22 -2.65 -18.22
CA ARG A 240 8.56 -2.05 -19.53
C ARG A 240 7.58 -2.40 -20.63
N ASN A 241 6.95 -3.57 -20.57
CA ASN A 241 5.95 -4.00 -21.53
C ASN A 241 4.55 -3.72 -20.99
N TYR A 242 4.09 -2.48 -21.17
CA TYR A 242 2.75 -2.08 -20.77
C TYR A 242 1.97 -1.42 -21.91
N GLU A 243 0.65 -1.56 -21.88
CA GLU A 243 -0.28 -0.94 -22.83
C GLU A 243 -1.42 -0.26 -22.06
N VAL A 244 -1.71 0.98 -22.40
CA VAL A 244 -2.86 1.71 -21.85
C VAL A 244 -4.09 1.40 -22.70
N ILE A 245 -5.09 0.78 -22.08
CA ILE A 245 -6.39 0.50 -22.68
C ILE A 245 -7.36 1.62 -22.29
N GLU A 246 -7.93 2.26 -23.31
CA GLU A 246 -8.91 3.32 -23.11
C GLU A 246 -10.19 2.76 -22.45
N ALA A 247 -10.46 3.24 -21.25
CA ALA A 247 -11.66 2.90 -20.51
C ALA A 247 -12.89 3.57 -21.13
N LEU A 248 -14.03 2.90 -21.03
CA LEU A 248 -15.31 3.45 -21.49
C LEU A 248 -15.86 4.43 -20.46
N THR A 249 -16.51 5.48 -20.96
CA THR A 249 -17.27 6.44 -20.14
C THR A 249 -18.72 5.97 -19.94
N PRO A 250 -19.42 6.49 -18.91
CA PRO A 250 -20.85 6.22 -18.70
C PRO A 250 -21.74 6.55 -19.90
N ASP A 251 -21.34 7.53 -20.71
CA ASP A 251 -22.08 8.01 -21.89
C ASP A 251 -21.75 7.26 -23.19
N SER A 252 -20.90 6.22 -23.11
CA SER A 252 -20.54 5.43 -24.28
C SER A 252 -21.78 4.79 -24.94
N PRO A 253 -21.89 4.76 -26.28
CA PRO A 253 -22.97 4.10 -26.98
C PRO A 253 -23.18 2.65 -26.55
N LEU A 254 -22.09 1.93 -26.25
CA LEU A 254 -22.16 0.54 -25.79
C LEU A 254 -22.82 0.42 -24.41
N VAL A 255 -22.52 1.34 -23.49
CA VAL A 255 -23.13 1.34 -22.14
C VAL A 255 -24.64 1.56 -22.27
N LYS A 256 -25.04 2.52 -23.12
CA LYS A 256 -26.44 2.79 -23.42
C LYS A 256 -27.15 1.57 -24.03
N GLU A 257 -26.55 0.94 -25.04
CA GLU A 257 -27.07 -0.27 -25.68
C GLU A 257 -27.27 -1.41 -24.65
N LEU A 258 -26.30 -1.62 -23.76
CA LEU A 258 -26.39 -2.65 -22.72
C LEU A 258 -27.54 -2.38 -21.74
N PHE A 259 -27.78 -1.13 -21.33
CA PHE A 259 -28.93 -0.76 -20.50
C PHE A 259 -30.27 -0.88 -21.24
N GLU A 260 -30.31 -0.59 -22.54
CA GLU A 260 -31.51 -0.75 -23.35
C GLU A 260 -31.86 -2.23 -23.55
N SER A 261 -30.84 -3.09 -23.63
CA SER A 261 -30.98 -4.56 -23.69
C SER A 261 -31.34 -5.21 -22.35
N ASP A 262 -31.45 -6.54 -22.35
CA ASP A 262 -31.61 -7.37 -21.15
C ASP A 262 -30.28 -7.81 -20.51
N MET A 263 -29.14 -7.36 -21.07
CA MET A 263 -27.80 -7.73 -20.58
C MET A 263 -27.48 -7.16 -19.20
N VAL A 264 -28.11 -6.07 -18.78
CA VAL A 264 -27.91 -5.50 -17.45
C VAL A 264 -29.09 -5.88 -16.54
N LEU A 265 -28.78 -6.33 -15.33
CA LEU A 265 -29.80 -6.52 -14.30
C LEU A 265 -30.37 -5.17 -13.88
N LYS A 266 -31.63 -4.93 -14.27
CA LYS A 266 -32.40 -3.75 -13.88
C LYS A 266 -33.03 -3.98 -12.51
N PHE A 267 -33.14 -2.92 -11.73
CA PHE A 267 -33.96 -2.95 -10.51
C PHE A 267 -35.44 -2.80 -10.88
N PRO A 268 -36.34 -3.58 -10.27
CA PRO A 268 -36.11 -4.67 -9.30
C PRO A 268 -35.71 -6.01 -9.96
N PRO A 269 -35.00 -6.90 -9.25
CA PRO A 269 -34.62 -6.83 -7.84
C PRO A 269 -33.28 -6.10 -7.58
N CYS A 270 -32.93 -5.93 -6.31
CA CYS A 270 -31.59 -5.49 -5.90
C CYS A 270 -30.50 -6.43 -6.44
N PHE A 271 -29.49 -5.88 -7.14
CA PHE A 271 -28.45 -6.73 -7.74
C PHE A 271 -27.60 -7.49 -6.70
N ARG A 272 -27.48 -6.97 -5.47
CA ARG A 272 -26.73 -7.60 -4.36
C ARG A 272 -27.47 -8.74 -3.69
N CYS A 273 -28.68 -8.48 -3.19
CA CYS A 273 -29.43 -9.44 -2.34
C CYS A 273 -30.63 -10.09 -3.04
N LYS A 274 -30.89 -9.73 -4.31
CA LYS A 274 -31.97 -10.25 -5.15
C LYS A 274 -33.39 -10.05 -4.57
N LYS A 275 -33.57 -9.11 -3.63
CA LYS A 275 -34.87 -8.70 -3.08
C LYS A 275 -35.33 -7.36 -3.66
N ASN A 276 -36.64 -7.19 -3.85
CA ASN A 276 -37.24 -5.92 -4.28
C ASN A 276 -37.12 -4.85 -3.19
N ARG A 277 -37.42 -5.22 -1.93
CA ARG A 277 -37.24 -4.37 -0.74
C ARG A 277 -36.01 -4.85 0.03
N CYS A 278 -35.00 -3.98 0.18
CA CYS A 278 -33.76 -4.30 0.89
C CYS A 278 -33.14 -3.05 1.53
N ALA A 279 -32.16 -3.22 2.42
CA ALA A 279 -31.41 -2.14 3.06
C ALA A 279 -29.99 -1.96 2.47
N CYS A 280 -29.69 -2.54 1.31
CA CYS A 280 -28.37 -2.39 0.68
C CYS A 280 -28.12 -0.93 0.26
N ASP A 281 -26.98 -0.36 0.66
CA ASP A 281 -26.59 1.02 0.33
C ASP A 281 -26.48 1.27 -1.18
N ASN A 282 -26.10 0.24 -1.94
CA ASN A 282 -26.11 0.25 -3.39
C ASN A 282 -26.94 -0.95 -3.89
N ASN A 283 -28.09 -0.70 -4.49
CA ASN A 283 -29.02 -1.74 -4.93
C ASN A 283 -29.32 -1.76 -6.44
N ILE A 284 -28.72 -0.84 -7.21
CA ILE A 284 -28.84 -0.77 -8.67
C ILE A 284 -27.45 -0.80 -9.31
N LEU A 285 -27.36 -1.30 -10.54
CA LEU A 285 -26.17 -1.09 -11.37
C LEU A 285 -26.31 0.28 -12.05
N ILE A 286 -25.30 1.14 -11.87
CA ILE A 286 -25.29 2.49 -12.45
C ILE A 286 -24.42 2.56 -13.71
N PRO A 287 -24.64 3.54 -14.62
CA PRO A 287 -23.85 3.67 -15.84
C PRO A 287 -22.32 3.65 -15.65
N PRO A 288 -21.73 4.34 -14.64
CA PRO A 288 -20.29 4.23 -14.37
C PRO A 288 -19.80 2.82 -14.04
N GLN A 289 -20.61 2.00 -13.37
CA GLN A 289 -20.24 0.62 -13.06
C GLN A 289 -20.26 -0.27 -14.31
N ILE A 290 -21.24 -0.06 -15.20
CA ILE A 290 -21.30 -0.77 -16.48
C ILE A 290 -20.17 -0.33 -17.41
N ALA A 291 -19.80 0.95 -17.38
CA ALA A 291 -18.66 1.48 -18.13
C ALA A 291 -17.32 0.86 -17.67
N ASN A 292 -17.09 0.79 -16.35
CA ASN A 292 -15.95 0.06 -15.79
C ASN A 292 -15.98 -1.41 -16.20
N TRP A 293 -17.16 -2.04 -16.19
CA TRP A 293 -17.30 -3.44 -16.61
C TRP A 293 -16.91 -3.68 -18.07
N CYS A 294 -17.36 -2.81 -18.97
CA CYS A 294 -16.99 -2.88 -20.38
C CYS A 294 -15.49 -2.63 -20.61
N SER A 295 -14.86 -1.83 -19.75
CA SER A 295 -13.41 -1.57 -19.80
C SER A 295 -12.62 -2.84 -19.49
N TYR A 296 -12.99 -3.57 -18.43
CA TYR A 296 -12.42 -4.89 -18.15
C TYR A 296 -12.69 -5.88 -19.27
N LEU A 297 -13.91 -5.94 -19.80
CA LEU A 297 -14.21 -6.83 -20.93
C LEU A 297 -13.35 -6.54 -22.17
N THR A 298 -12.98 -5.27 -22.38
CA THR A 298 -12.06 -4.86 -23.44
C THR A 298 -10.66 -5.41 -23.18
N VAL A 299 -10.12 -5.26 -21.96
CA VAL A 299 -8.84 -5.85 -21.55
C VAL A 299 -8.84 -7.37 -21.75
N LEU A 300 -9.86 -8.07 -21.27
CA LEU A 300 -9.96 -9.53 -21.40
C LEU A 300 -9.97 -9.98 -22.86
N LYS A 301 -10.73 -9.29 -23.73
CA LYS A 301 -10.73 -9.57 -25.17
C LYS A 301 -9.39 -9.26 -25.84
N THR A 302 -8.65 -8.27 -25.35
CA THR A 302 -7.30 -7.97 -25.83
C THR A 302 -6.32 -9.07 -25.41
N ILE A 303 -6.40 -9.55 -24.16
CA ILE A 303 -5.62 -10.69 -23.66
C ILE A 303 -5.83 -11.93 -24.54
N LEU A 304 -7.08 -12.27 -24.86
CA LEU A 304 -7.40 -13.44 -25.70
C LEU A 304 -6.89 -13.33 -27.15
N LYS A 305 -6.49 -12.14 -27.60
CA LYS A 305 -5.86 -11.93 -28.91
C LYS A 305 -4.32 -11.95 -28.85
N SER A 306 -3.73 -11.89 -27.67
CA SER A 306 -2.27 -11.90 -27.49
C SER A 306 -1.71 -13.32 -27.42
N ASP A 307 -0.47 -13.52 -27.87
CA ASP A 307 0.27 -14.78 -27.68
C ASP A 307 0.94 -14.88 -26.29
N ASP A 308 0.91 -13.78 -25.53
CA ASP A 308 1.35 -13.72 -24.14
C ASP A 308 0.49 -14.63 -23.24
N LYS A 309 1.04 -15.09 -22.11
CA LYS A 309 0.38 -16.06 -21.23
C LYS A 309 -0.02 -15.48 -19.89
N PHE A 310 0.79 -14.59 -19.32
CA PHE A 310 0.59 -14.09 -17.97
C PHE A 310 0.64 -12.57 -17.92
N PHE A 311 -0.44 -12.00 -17.41
CA PHE A 311 -0.74 -10.58 -17.54
C PHE A 311 -0.89 -9.93 -16.18
N LEU A 312 -0.47 -8.67 -16.10
CA LEU A 312 -0.84 -7.79 -15.00
C LEU A 312 -1.93 -6.82 -15.49
N VAL A 313 -3.04 -6.72 -14.77
CA VAL A 313 -4.08 -5.73 -15.05
C VAL A 313 -4.10 -4.72 -13.90
N CYS A 314 -3.98 -3.44 -14.24
CA CYS A 314 -3.98 -2.32 -13.30
C CYS A 314 -5.05 -1.28 -13.68
N GLU A 315 -5.66 -0.67 -12.67
CA GLU A 315 -6.31 0.63 -12.82
C GLU A 315 -5.25 1.76 -12.76
N ASP A 316 -5.64 2.96 -13.15
CA ASP A 316 -4.78 4.15 -13.30
C ASP A 316 -4.51 4.91 -12.00
N ASP A 317 -5.04 4.46 -10.87
CA ASP A 317 -4.89 5.09 -9.56
C ASP A 317 -4.21 4.20 -8.53
N ILE A 318 -3.35 3.27 -8.95
CA ILE A 318 -2.61 2.43 -8.00
C ILE A 318 -1.28 3.04 -7.60
N ALA A 319 -0.72 2.55 -6.49
CA ALA A 319 0.68 2.70 -6.15
C ALA A 319 1.27 1.41 -5.58
N PHE A 320 2.51 1.12 -5.94
CA PHE A 320 3.34 0.06 -5.37
C PHE A 320 3.91 0.50 -4.02
N THR A 321 3.84 -0.40 -3.05
CA THR A 321 4.57 -0.27 -1.77
C THR A 321 6.07 -0.38 -1.98
N ASP A 322 6.86 0.11 -1.03
CA ASP A 322 8.33 -0.01 -1.07
C ASP A 322 8.82 -1.46 -1.07
N ARG A 323 8.00 -2.40 -0.57
CA ARG A 323 8.29 -3.84 -0.54
C ARG A 323 7.77 -4.62 -1.75
N ALA A 324 7.00 -3.98 -2.63
CA ALA A 324 6.31 -4.67 -3.73
C ALA A 324 7.26 -5.50 -4.61
N GLN A 325 8.45 -4.97 -4.91
CA GLN A 325 9.45 -5.67 -5.73
C GLN A 325 9.91 -6.96 -5.05
N SER A 326 10.25 -6.89 -3.75
CA SER A 326 10.65 -8.07 -2.97
C SER A 326 9.53 -9.10 -2.81
N ILE A 327 8.28 -8.64 -2.69
CA ILE A 327 7.09 -9.49 -2.58
C ILE A 327 6.88 -10.24 -3.91
N PHE A 328 6.95 -9.54 -5.04
CA PHE A 328 6.79 -10.15 -6.35
C PHE A 328 7.90 -11.17 -6.63
N GLN A 329 9.16 -10.82 -6.37
CA GLN A 329 10.28 -11.75 -6.54
C GLN A 329 10.13 -13.02 -5.69
N ALA A 330 9.62 -12.88 -4.47
CA ALA A 330 9.38 -14.02 -3.59
C ALA A 330 8.19 -14.88 -4.08
N LEU A 331 7.09 -14.26 -4.53
CA LEU A 331 5.83 -14.96 -4.77
C LEU A 331 5.59 -15.39 -6.22
N LEU A 332 6.23 -14.75 -7.19
CA LEU A 332 6.11 -15.08 -8.62
C LEU A 332 7.33 -15.86 -9.12
N SER A 333 7.76 -16.85 -8.33
CA SER A 333 8.87 -17.73 -8.67
C SER A 333 8.38 -19.15 -8.97
N HIS A 334 9.13 -19.89 -9.79
CA HIS A 334 8.84 -21.31 -10.06
C HIS A 334 8.70 -22.13 -8.77
N LYS A 335 9.61 -21.90 -7.81
CA LYS A 335 9.60 -22.56 -6.51
C LYS A 335 8.30 -22.29 -5.75
N THR A 336 7.81 -21.06 -5.78
CA THR A 336 6.55 -20.71 -5.12
C THR A 336 5.37 -21.33 -5.84
N PHE A 337 5.38 -21.35 -7.18
CA PHE A 337 4.33 -21.99 -7.95
C PHE A 337 4.26 -23.50 -7.65
N GLU A 338 5.41 -24.19 -7.58
CA GLU A 338 5.46 -25.60 -7.14
C GLU A 338 4.96 -25.77 -5.69
N GLN A 339 5.35 -24.87 -4.78
CA GLN A 339 4.94 -24.95 -3.37
C GLN A 339 3.42 -24.84 -3.18
N TYR A 340 2.76 -24.00 -3.99
CA TYR A 340 1.32 -23.75 -3.91
C TYR A 340 0.52 -24.55 -4.96
N ASP A 341 1.16 -25.48 -5.67
CA ASP A 341 0.55 -26.28 -6.74
C ASP A 341 -0.14 -25.41 -7.82
N ILE A 342 0.52 -24.32 -8.22
CA ILE A 342 0.03 -23.37 -9.20
C ILE A 342 0.35 -23.85 -10.61
N HIS A 343 -0.69 -24.06 -11.40
CA HIS A 343 -0.64 -24.49 -12.78
C HIS A 343 -0.95 -23.32 -13.72
N VAL A 344 0.04 -22.85 -14.49
CA VAL A 344 -0.13 -21.71 -15.41
C VAL A 344 -0.98 -22.04 -16.64
N ASP A 345 -1.28 -23.32 -16.90
CA ASP A 345 -2.14 -23.83 -17.96
C ASP A 345 -3.60 -24.03 -17.52
N LYS A 346 -3.94 -23.65 -16.28
CA LYS A 346 -5.31 -23.62 -15.76
C LYS A 346 -5.68 -22.18 -15.37
N PRO A 347 -6.97 -21.79 -15.34
CA PRO A 347 -7.38 -20.45 -14.92
C PRO A 347 -6.73 -20.04 -13.59
N LEU A 348 -5.99 -18.94 -13.61
CA LEU A 348 -5.22 -18.42 -12.50
C LEU A 348 -5.52 -16.93 -12.31
N LEU A 349 -5.88 -16.56 -11.07
CA LEU A 349 -6.08 -15.18 -10.63
C LEU A 349 -5.25 -14.93 -9.37
N ILE A 350 -4.42 -13.89 -9.37
CA ILE A 350 -3.66 -13.47 -8.18
C ILE A 350 -3.95 -12.00 -7.88
N GLY A 351 -4.76 -11.73 -6.86
CA GLY A 351 -5.08 -10.38 -6.41
C GLY A 351 -3.94 -9.73 -5.62
N ILE A 352 -3.62 -8.48 -5.95
CA ILE A 352 -2.47 -7.78 -5.35
C ILE A 352 -2.73 -6.33 -4.94
N GLY A 353 -3.81 -5.71 -5.42
CA GLY A 353 -4.18 -4.32 -5.11
C GLY A 353 -5.43 -4.24 -4.23
N LYS A 354 -5.43 -3.37 -3.22
CA LYS A 354 -6.62 -3.05 -2.41
C LYS A 354 -6.47 -1.72 -1.68
N THR A 355 -7.51 -1.26 -1.00
CA THR A 355 -7.43 -0.02 -0.19
C THR A 355 -6.34 -0.08 0.88
N TRP A 356 -5.58 1.02 1.02
CA TRP A 356 -4.52 1.14 2.02
C TRP A 356 -5.04 0.77 3.42
N GLY A 357 -4.23 0.01 4.15
CA GLY A 357 -4.56 -0.48 5.48
C GLY A 357 -3.42 -1.29 6.07
N SER A 358 -3.64 -1.83 7.28
CA SER A 358 -2.59 -2.49 8.09
C SER A 358 -1.86 -3.62 7.38
N ASP A 359 -2.49 -4.28 6.40
CA ASP A 359 -1.86 -5.33 5.61
C ASP A 359 -0.67 -4.85 4.78
N HIS A 360 -0.60 -3.57 4.39
CA HIS A 360 0.53 -2.98 3.65
C HIS A 360 1.73 -2.69 4.56
N GLU A 361 1.49 -2.57 5.86
CA GLU A 361 2.48 -2.21 6.87
C GLU A 361 3.11 -3.46 7.53
N ARG A 362 2.56 -4.64 7.26
CA ARG A 362 3.06 -5.90 7.82
C ARG A 362 4.47 -6.19 7.32
N THR A 363 5.34 -6.63 8.22
CA THR A 363 6.74 -6.97 7.95
C THR A 363 7.00 -8.47 7.78
N HIS A 364 5.98 -9.32 7.95
CA HIS A 364 6.15 -10.78 7.83
C HIS A 364 6.64 -11.20 6.43
N PRO A 365 7.20 -12.43 6.30
CA PRO A 365 7.55 -13.00 5.01
C PRO A 365 6.34 -13.01 4.05
N PRO A 366 6.55 -12.76 2.75
CA PRO A 366 5.47 -12.83 1.77
C PRO A 366 4.88 -14.24 1.66
N TYR A 367 3.56 -14.34 1.47
CA TYR A 367 2.86 -15.60 1.20
C TYR A 367 1.64 -15.39 0.30
N LEU A 368 1.11 -16.48 -0.28
CA LEU A 368 -0.15 -16.49 -1.02
C LEU A 368 -1.27 -17.03 -0.13
N SER A 369 -2.41 -16.33 -0.11
CA SER A 369 -3.61 -16.74 0.63
C SER A 369 -4.72 -17.14 -0.33
N HIS A 370 -5.56 -18.10 0.05
CA HIS A 370 -6.79 -18.48 -0.67
C HIS A 370 -8.01 -17.63 -0.28
N GLU A 371 -7.81 -16.55 0.48
CA GLU A 371 -8.88 -15.60 0.81
C GLU A 371 -9.53 -15.05 -0.48
N ILE A 372 -10.86 -14.97 -0.47
CA ILE A 372 -11.60 -14.22 -1.48
C ILE A 372 -11.54 -12.75 -1.06
N ALA A 373 -10.93 -11.91 -1.90
CA ALA A 373 -10.83 -10.47 -1.67
C ALA A 373 -10.98 -9.71 -2.99
N MET A 374 -11.67 -8.58 -2.94
CA MET A 374 -11.79 -7.67 -4.07
C MET A 374 -10.44 -7.02 -4.33
N CYS A 375 -9.82 -7.35 -5.46
CA CYS A 375 -8.52 -6.82 -5.85
C CYS A 375 -8.56 -6.04 -7.17
N ASN A 376 -9.71 -5.41 -7.45
CA ASN A 376 -9.98 -4.69 -8.69
C ASN A 376 -8.88 -3.70 -9.09
N PRO A 377 -8.24 -2.92 -8.18
CA PRO A 377 -7.22 -1.97 -8.60
C PRO A 377 -6.02 -2.61 -9.31
N CYS A 378 -5.65 -3.85 -8.94
CA CYS A 378 -4.47 -4.51 -9.48
C CYS A 378 -4.47 -6.03 -9.24
N PHE A 379 -4.33 -6.82 -10.29
CA PHE A 379 -4.29 -8.29 -10.21
C PHE A 379 -3.57 -8.92 -11.39
N PHE A 380 -3.01 -10.11 -11.17
CA PHE A 380 -2.49 -10.97 -12.23
C PHE A 380 -3.56 -11.94 -12.71
N LEU A 381 -3.52 -12.25 -13.99
CA LEU A 381 -4.30 -13.34 -14.57
C LEU A 381 -3.58 -13.96 -15.77
N ASN A 382 -3.86 -15.24 -16.06
CA ASN A 382 -3.42 -15.86 -17.31
C ASN A 382 -4.52 -15.86 -18.39
N ARG A 383 -4.13 -16.22 -19.61
CA ARG A 383 -5.04 -16.29 -20.76
C ARG A 383 -6.26 -17.18 -20.48
N GLU A 384 -6.07 -18.29 -19.80
CA GLU A 384 -7.10 -19.26 -19.42
C GLU A 384 -8.13 -18.64 -18.46
N MET A 385 -7.67 -17.81 -17.52
CA MET A 385 -8.57 -17.04 -16.65
C MET A 385 -9.37 -15.99 -17.44
N ALA A 386 -8.75 -15.32 -18.41
CA ALA A 386 -9.46 -14.37 -19.26
C ALA A 386 -10.57 -15.06 -20.07
N GLU A 387 -10.29 -16.27 -20.57
CA GLU A 387 -11.27 -17.08 -21.30
C GLU A 387 -12.43 -17.48 -20.39
N LEU A 388 -12.13 -17.99 -19.19
CA LEU A 388 -13.15 -18.35 -18.21
C LEU A 388 -14.05 -17.15 -17.84
N LEU A 389 -13.46 -15.97 -17.63
CA LEU A 389 -14.21 -14.75 -17.33
C LEU A 389 -15.15 -14.35 -18.47
N VAL A 390 -14.68 -14.39 -19.72
CA VAL A 390 -15.50 -14.03 -20.90
C VAL A 390 -16.62 -15.06 -21.12
N GLN A 391 -16.34 -16.35 -21.00
CA GLN A 391 -17.33 -17.42 -21.17
C GLN A 391 -18.39 -17.43 -20.05
N SER A 392 -18.00 -17.03 -18.84
CA SER A 392 -18.91 -16.96 -17.69
C SER A 392 -19.89 -15.79 -17.77
N LEU A 393 -19.61 -14.77 -18.59
CA LEU A 393 -20.46 -13.59 -18.73
C LEU A 393 -21.72 -13.89 -19.58
N LYS A 394 -22.81 -14.21 -18.90
CA LYS A 394 -24.15 -14.36 -19.52
C LYS A 394 -24.97 -13.08 -19.43
N ARG A 395 -24.89 -12.40 -18.29
CA ARG A 395 -25.61 -11.18 -17.95
C ARG A 395 -24.81 -10.42 -16.89
N ILE A 396 -24.89 -9.09 -16.91
CA ILE A 396 -24.25 -8.20 -15.94
C ILE A 396 -25.18 -8.07 -14.73
N GLU A 397 -24.99 -8.94 -13.74
CA GLU A 397 -25.80 -8.98 -12.52
C GLU A 397 -25.05 -8.51 -11.27
N TYR A 398 -23.77 -8.19 -11.44
CA TYR A 398 -22.83 -7.80 -10.40
C TYR A 398 -21.94 -6.67 -10.91
N THR A 399 -21.28 -5.98 -10.01
CA THR A 399 -20.16 -5.11 -10.36
C THR A 399 -18.97 -5.94 -10.82
N SER A 400 -18.03 -5.28 -11.49
CA SER A 400 -16.87 -5.91 -12.10
C SER A 400 -16.01 -6.69 -11.11
N ASP A 401 -15.69 -6.02 -10.02
CA ASP A 401 -14.95 -6.54 -8.88
C ASP A 401 -15.57 -7.82 -8.31
N THR A 402 -16.87 -7.80 -8.01
CA THR A 402 -17.61 -8.94 -7.47
C THR A 402 -17.65 -10.09 -8.48
N PHE A 403 -17.89 -9.82 -9.76
CA PHE A 403 -17.89 -10.88 -10.76
C PHE A 403 -16.52 -11.56 -10.88
N ILE A 404 -15.44 -10.77 -11.03
CA ILE A 404 -14.09 -11.29 -11.25
C ILE A 404 -13.59 -12.01 -10.01
N HIS A 405 -13.58 -11.33 -8.86
CA HIS A 405 -12.85 -11.77 -7.68
C HIS A 405 -13.66 -12.61 -6.71
N GLU A 406 -14.99 -12.68 -6.84
CA GLU A 406 -15.84 -13.50 -5.98
C GLU A 406 -16.58 -14.55 -6.80
N ILE A 407 -17.37 -14.16 -7.81
CA ILE A 407 -18.22 -15.12 -8.53
C ILE A 407 -17.40 -16.13 -9.35
N VAL A 408 -16.53 -15.65 -10.25
CA VAL A 408 -15.74 -16.54 -11.11
C VAL A 408 -14.54 -17.12 -10.36
N ALA A 409 -13.86 -16.31 -9.55
CA ALA A 409 -12.70 -16.77 -8.77
C ALA A 409 -13.02 -17.87 -7.73
N SER A 410 -14.28 -17.98 -7.28
CA SER A 410 -14.71 -19.05 -6.36
C SER A 410 -15.10 -20.35 -7.04
N THR A 411 -15.07 -20.41 -8.38
CA THR A 411 -15.35 -21.66 -9.11
C THR A 411 -14.21 -22.66 -8.93
N ALA A 412 -14.53 -23.96 -8.94
CA ALA A 412 -13.51 -25.01 -8.80
C ALA A 412 -12.51 -25.06 -9.97
N GLU A 413 -12.81 -24.37 -11.08
CA GLU A 413 -11.95 -24.25 -12.25
C GLU A 413 -10.84 -23.21 -12.06
N CYS A 414 -11.01 -22.27 -11.11
CA CYS A 414 -10.09 -21.17 -10.88
C CYS A 414 -9.14 -21.43 -9.72
N GLN A 415 -7.84 -21.20 -9.97
CA GLN A 415 -6.84 -21.05 -8.92
C GLN A 415 -6.81 -19.58 -8.48
N ASN A 416 -7.41 -19.28 -7.34
CA ASN A 416 -7.48 -17.92 -6.81
C ASN A 416 -6.53 -17.75 -5.61
N PHE A 417 -5.68 -16.73 -5.68
CA PHE A 417 -4.75 -16.36 -4.62
C PHE A 417 -4.73 -14.85 -4.37
N ILE A 418 -4.31 -14.46 -3.17
CA ILE A 418 -4.04 -13.07 -2.79
C ILE A 418 -2.62 -12.96 -2.24
N MET A 419 -1.84 -11.98 -2.72
CA MET A 419 -0.51 -11.72 -2.15
C MET A 419 -0.61 -10.99 -0.81
N LYS A 420 0.16 -11.48 0.18
CA LYS A 420 0.27 -10.88 1.51
C LYS A 420 1.75 -10.71 1.87
N PRO A 421 2.20 -9.58 2.43
CA PRO A 421 1.51 -8.28 2.52
C PRO A 421 1.03 -7.78 1.15
N SER A 422 -0.02 -6.98 1.11
CA SER A 422 -0.52 -6.40 -0.17
C SER A 422 0.54 -5.47 -0.76
N PRO A 423 1.07 -5.78 -1.96
CA PRO A 423 2.15 -4.99 -2.55
C PRO A 423 1.64 -3.73 -3.25
N VAL A 424 0.34 -3.63 -3.54
CA VAL A 424 -0.28 -2.50 -4.27
C VAL A 424 -1.47 -1.96 -3.49
N TYR A 425 -1.68 -0.63 -3.56
CA TYR A 425 -2.86 0.02 -3.01
C TYR A 425 -3.52 1.01 -3.97
N ASP A 426 -4.83 1.22 -3.82
CA ASP A 426 -5.56 2.24 -4.58
C ASP A 426 -5.43 3.64 -3.96
N LEU A 427 -5.48 4.64 -4.82
CA LEU A 427 -5.41 6.07 -4.51
C LEU A 427 -6.75 6.78 -4.73
N SER A 428 -7.85 6.04 -4.90
CA SER A 428 -9.21 6.62 -4.96
C SER A 428 -9.97 6.49 -3.64
N THR A 429 -9.45 5.74 -2.68
CA THR A 429 -10.10 5.51 -1.39
C THR A 429 -9.11 5.47 -0.22
N GLY A 430 -9.65 5.67 0.98
CA GLY A 430 -8.89 5.52 2.23
C GLY A 430 -7.89 6.65 2.52
N PRO A 431 -7.01 6.47 3.52
CA PRO A 431 -6.12 7.52 4.02
C PRO A 431 -5.05 8.02 3.03
N LYS A 432 -4.86 7.29 1.93
CA LYS A 432 -3.89 7.61 0.87
C LYS A 432 -4.55 8.12 -0.41
N ALA A 433 -5.85 8.38 -0.39
CA ALA A 433 -6.59 8.85 -1.55
C ALA A 433 -5.97 10.16 -2.10
N LYS A 434 -5.76 10.19 -3.42
CA LYS A 434 -5.29 11.33 -4.20
C LYS A 434 -6.22 11.68 -5.35
N PHE A 435 -6.96 10.70 -5.88
CA PHE A 435 -7.82 10.86 -7.05
C PHE A 435 -9.29 10.71 -6.67
N HIS A 436 -10.15 11.49 -7.31
CA HIS A 436 -11.59 11.33 -7.15
C HIS A 436 -12.04 10.09 -7.90
N SER A 437 -12.83 9.24 -7.23
CA SER A 437 -13.41 8.09 -7.90
C SER A 437 -14.47 8.55 -8.92
N THR A 438 -14.40 7.97 -10.11
CA THR A 438 -15.31 8.24 -11.23
C THR A 438 -16.60 7.42 -11.15
N ILE A 439 -16.64 6.41 -10.29
CA ILE A 439 -17.80 5.51 -10.10
C ILE A 439 -18.67 5.96 -8.92
N HIS A 440 -18.05 6.12 -7.76
CA HIS A 440 -18.71 6.53 -6.52
C HIS A 440 -17.91 7.64 -5.85
N PRO A 441 -18.50 8.81 -5.55
CA PRO A 441 -17.84 9.78 -4.69
C PRO A 441 -17.51 9.15 -3.32
N LYS A 442 -16.39 9.56 -2.74
CA LYS A 442 -15.79 9.00 -1.51
C LYS A 442 -15.62 10.06 -0.42
N GLY A 443 -16.01 11.31 -0.69
CA GLY A 443 -15.93 12.42 0.24
C GLY A 443 -14.49 12.90 0.48
N ILE A 444 -13.62 12.78 -0.53
CA ILE A 444 -12.19 13.16 -0.45
C ILE A 444 -12.06 14.66 -0.17
N ASP A 445 -12.89 15.47 -0.81
CA ASP A 445 -12.99 16.91 -0.59
C ASP A 445 -14.46 17.39 -0.58
N GLU A 446 -14.67 18.70 -0.46
CA GLU A 446 -16.02 19.28 -0.41
C GLU A 446 -16.80 19.10 -1.72
N SER A 447 -16.11 19.16 -2.87
CA SER A 447 -16.75 18.95 -4.17
C SER A 447 -17.25 17.50 -4.30
N ASP A 448 -16.48 16.55 -3.79
CA ASP A 448 -16.83 15.13 -3.80
C ASP A 448 -17.97 14.82 -2.82
N ARG A 449 -18.06 15.54 -1.71
CA ARG A 449 -19.23 15.46 -0.79
C ARG A 449 -20.51 16.02 -1.39
N VAL A 450 -20.43 17.06 -2.22
CA VAL A 450 -21.58 17.56 -2.98
C VAL A 450 -22.04 16.48 -3.96
N ARG A 451 -21.12 15.92 -4.75
CA ARG A 451 -21.41 14.79 -5.64
C ARG A 451 -22.03 13.61 -4.88
N GLU A 452 -21.56 13.30 -3.68
CA GLU A 452 -22.10 12.21 -2.86
C GLU A 452 -23.58 12.38 -2.51
N LYS A 453 -24.02 13.61 -2.24
CA LYS A 453 -25.44 13.90 -1.94
C LYS A 453 -26.35 13.70 -3.16
N GLU A 454 -25.82 14.03 -4.33
CA GLU A 454 -26.52 13.90 -5.62
C GLU A 454 -26.41 12.48 -6.21
N HIS A 455 -25.47 11.66 -5.71
CA HIS A 455 -25.17 10.35 -6.27
C HIS A 455 -26.24 9.31 -5.96
N ILE A 456 -26.99 8.91 -6.99
CA ILE A 456 -28.03 7.89 -6.88
C ILE A 456 -27.42 6.51 -7.09
N LYS A 457 -27.29 5.76 -5.99
CA LYS A 457 -26.89 4.35 -5.98
C LYS A 457 -27.99 3.43 -5.39
N ARG A 458 -29.12 4.02 -5.00
CA ARG A 458 -30.19 3.31 -4.33
C ARG A 458 -31.56 3.77 -4.82
N VAL A 459 -32.39 2.79 -5.15
CA VAL A 459 -33.79 2.98 -5.54
C VAL A 459 -34.71 2.33 -4.50
N GLU A 460 -35.68 3.06 -4.00
CA GLU A 460 -36.71 2.51 -3.12
C GLU A 460 -37.82 1.85 -3.92
N TYR A 461 -38.17 0.62 -3.56
CA TYR A 461 -39.34 -0.05 -4.12
C TYR A 461 -40.61 0.40 -3.42
N LYS A 462 -41.62 0.75 -4.22
CA LYS A 462 -42.98 1.08 -3.80
C LYS A 462 -43.97 0.32 -4.69
N GLU A 463 -45.10 -0.11 -4.14
CA GLU A 463 -46.13 -0.77 -4.94
C GLU A 463 -46.91 0.24 -5.80
N PHE A 464 -47.18 1.45 -5.29
CA PHE A 464 -48.12 2.38 -5.93
C PHE A 464 -47.57 3.80 -6.13
N LEU A 465 -47.66 4.30 -7.36
CA LEU A 465 -47.62 5.72 -7.69
C LEU A 465 -48.99 6.12 -8.22
N CYS A 466 -49.73 6.95 -7.49
CA CYS A 466 -50.99 7.50 -7.97
C CYS A 466 -50.76 8.96 -8.40
N ILE A 467 -51.05 9.25 -9.67
CA ILE A 467 -50.95 10.59 -10.27
C ILE A 467 -52.32 11.02 -10.79
N GLY A 468 -52.48 12.31 -11.03
CA GLY A 468 -53.69 12.89 -11.60
C GLY A 468 -53.59 14.40 -11.61
N HIS A 469 -54.57 15.09 -12.20
CA HIS A 469 -54.63 16.55 -12.12
C HIS A 469 -55.03 16.98 -10.70
N PRO A 470 -54.58 18.16 -10.21
CA PRO A 470 -55.11 18.75 -8.98
C PRO A 470 -56.65 18.66 -8.93
N ARG A 471 -57.21 18.35 -7.74
CA ARG A 471 -58.66 18.23 -7.50
C ARG A 471 -59.37 17.08 -8.25
N CYS A 472 -58.63 16.17 -8.87
CA CYS A 472 -59.21 15.00 -9.57
C CYS A 472 -59.26 13.71 -8.72
N GLY A 473 -59.12 13.80 -7.39
CA GLY A 473 -59.34 12.65 -6.50
C GLY A 473 -58.09 11.87 -6.08
N THR A 474 -56.89 12.45 -6.15
CA THR A 474 -55.66 11.86 -5.60
C THR A 474 -55.79 11.54 -4.10
N GLY A 475 -56.47 12.39 -3.32
CA GLY A 475 -56.80 12.09 -1.92
C GLY A 475 -57.76 10.90 -1.77
N PHE A 476 -58.78 10.82 -2.63
CA PHE A 476 -59.74 9.70 -2.59
C PHE A 476 -59.06 8.36 -2.90
N ILE A 477 -58.21 8.26 -3.93
CA ILE A 477 -57.52 7.01 -4.25
C ILE A 477 -56.55 6.57 -3.13
N SER A 478 -55.91 7.52 -2.44
CA SER A 478 -55.08 7.21 -1.26
C SER A 478 -55.91 6.56 -0.16
N GLU A 479 -57.11 7.08 0.14
CA GLU A 479 -58.03 6.47 1.13
C GLU A 479 -58.55 5.10 0.70
N VAL A 480 -58.83 4.91 -0.59
CA VAL A 480 -59.21 3.58 -1.13
C VAL A 480 -58.08 2.56 -0.90
N LEU A 481 -56.84 2.92 -1.24
CA LEU A 481 -55.69 2.04 -1.04
C LEU A 481 -55.41 1.76 0.45
N LYS A 482 -55.59 2.76 1.33
CA LYS A 482 -55.54 2.56 2.79
C LYS A 482 -56.62 1.61 3.30
N ALA A 483 -57.84 1.71 2.78
CA ALA A 483 -58.91 0.76 3.11
C ALA A 483 -58.57 -0.68 2.68
N MET A 484 -57.75 -0.83 1.63
CA MET A 484 -57.17 -2.10 1.19
C MET A 484 -55.91 -2.51 1.99
N ARG A 485 -55.57 -1.79 3.07
CA ARG A 485 -54.39 -2.00 3.93
C ARG A 485 -53.05 -1.67 3.29
N TYR A 486 -53.03 -0.82 2.25
CA TYR A 486 -51.80 -0.25 1.73
C TYR A 486 -51.52 1.14 2.34
N GLU A 487 -50.31 1.34 2.83
CA GLU A 487 -49.83 2.62 3.35
C GLU A 487 -49.38 3.54 2.20
N VAL A 488 -50.35 4.08 1.46
CA VAL A 488 -50.12 5.06 0.39
C VAL A 488 -50.51 6.45 0.90
N GLY A 489 -49.55 7.36 1.00
CA GLY A 489 -49.79 8.71 1.49
C GLY A 489 -50.38 9.64 0.42
N HIS A 490 -51.20 10.62 0.81
CA HIS A 490 -51.64 11.70 -0.07
C HIS A 490 -50.66 12.87 0.10
N GLU A 491 -49.87 13.16 -0.94
CA GLU A 491 -48.84 14.22 -0.93
C GLU A 491 -47.69 14.01 0.08
N TYR A 492 -47.54 12.79 0.60
CA TYR A 492 -46.36 12.33 1.33
C TYR A 492 -46.05 10.88 0.96
N MET A 493 -44.77 10.49 1.01
CA MET A 493 -44.35 9.12 0.70
C MET A 493 -44.70 8.18 1.85
N GLY A 494 -45.58 7.21 1.61
CA GLY A 494 -45.88 6.12 2.54
C GLY A 494 -44.95 4.91 2.36
N TYR A 495 -45.18 3.86 3.14
CA TYR A 495 -44.44 2.60 2.99
C TYR A 495 -44.70 1.93 1.63
N ASN A 496 -45.96 1.94 1.19
CA ASN A 496 -46.38 1.32 -0.07
C ASN A 496 -46.37 2.26 -1.27
N GLY A 497 -46.31 3.58 -1.06
CA GLY A 497 -46.29 4.52 -2.17
C GLY A 497 -46.80 5.91 -1.85
N ILE A 498 -47.07 6.66 -2.92
CA ILE A 498 -47.57 8.03 -2.85
C ILE A 498 -48.71 8.24 -3.86
N SER A 499 -49.69 9.04 -3.46
CA SER A 499 -50.68 9.65 -4.33
C SER A 499 -50.46 11.16 -4.37
N SER A 500 -49.98 11.68 -5.48
CA SER A 500 -49.67 13.10 -5.62
C SER A 500 -49.67 13.50 -7.09
N TRP A 501 -50.29 14.63 -7.39
CA TRP A 501 -50.27 15.22 -8.72
C TRP A 501 -48.90 15.85 -9.04
N MET A 502 -48.14 16.22 -8.00
CA MET A 502 -46.88 16.96 -8.14
C MET A 502 -45.80 16.09 -8.76
N VAL A 503 -45.75 14.80 -8.44
CA VAL A 503 -44.72 13.86 -8.89
C VAL A 503 -44.95 13.32 -10.31
N ALA A 504 -45.85 13.95 -11.07
CA ALA A 504 -46.05 13.63 -12.49
C ALA A 504 -44.87 14.08 -13.36
N VAL A 505 -44.06 15.03 -12.87
CA VAL A 505 -42.84 15.55 -13.50
C VAL A 505 -41.79 15.73 -12.41
N ASP A 506 -40.50 15.59 -12.74
CA ASP A 506 -39.41 15.94 -11.82
C ASP A 506 -39.24 17.47 -11.82
N ASP A 507 -39.76 18.16 -10.79
CA ASP A 507 -39.69 19.62 -10.64
C ASP A 507 -39.68 20.04 -9.15
N VAL A 508 -39.57 21.34 -8.87
CA VAL A 508 -39.70 21.92 -7.53
C VAL A 508 -41.15 21.88 -7.09
N TYR A 509 -41.45 21.09 -6.07
CA TYR A 509 -42.81 20.89 -5.58
C TYR A 509 -43.21 21.97 -4.55
N PRO A 510 -44.41 22.56 -4.64
CA PRO A 510 -44.85 23.62 -3.74
C PRO A 510 -45.10 23.15 -2.29
N TYR A 511 -45.31 21.85 -2.07
CA TYR A 511 -45.53 21.23 -0.76
C TYR A 511 -45.20 19.73 -0.81
N GLY A 512 -44.98 19.12 0.36
CA GLY A 512 -44.61 17.71 0.51
C GLY A 512 -43.27 17.50 1.23
N ASN A 513 -43.09 16.33 1.83
CA ASN A 513 -41.86 15.96 2.55
C ASN A 513 -41.01 14.95 1.76
N PHE A 514 -40.80 15.20 0.47
CA PHE A 514 -39.96 14.39 -0.40
C PHE A 514 -39.02 15.32 -1.17
N GLN A 515 -37.78 14.86 -1.38
CA GLN A 515 -36.78 15.64 -2.12
C GLN A 515 -37.24 15.81 -3.57
N SER A 516 -37.31 17.05 -4.04
CA SER A 516 -37.73 17.39 -5.40
C SER A 516 -36.77 16.84 -6.45
N ASP A 517 -35.49 16.83 -6.12
CA ASP A 517 -34.44 16.61 -7.10
C ASP A 517 -34.26 15.10 -7.34
N ALA A 518 -34.61 14.68 -8.57
CA ALA A 518 -34.51 13.32 -9.07
C ALA A 518 -35.46 12.30 -8.41
N PHE A 519 -36.73 12.69 -8.19
CA PHE A 519 -37.77 11.80 -7.65
C PHE A 519 -37.88 10.50 -8.46
N SER A 520 -37.99 10.59 -9.79
CA SER A 520 -38.11 9.43 -10.68
C SER A 520 -36.93 8.46 -10.58
N ALA A 521 -35.74 8.95 -10.27
CA ALA A 521 -34.54 8.13 -10.15
C ALA A 521 -34.37 7.49 -8.76
N ARG A 522 -35.09 7.96 -7.74
CA ARG A 522 -35.01 7.45 -6.35
C ARG A 522 -36.05 6.39 -6.03
N TYR A 523 -37.12 6.29 -6.82
CA TYR A 523 -38.22 5.36 -6.55
C TYR A 523 -38.55 4.50 -7.77
N TYR A 524 -38.80 3.22 -7.52
CA TYR A 524 -39.43 2.32 -8.47
C TYR A 524 -40.85 2.06 -8.00
N PHE A 525 -41.81 2.15 -8.92
CA PHE A 525 -43.21 1.86 -8.65
C PHE A 525 -43.67 0.67 -9.47
N GLU A 526 -44.17 -0.36 -8.79
CA GLU A 526 -44.72 -1.56 -9.44
C GLU A 526 -45.99 -1.25 -10.25
N HIS A 527 -46.84 -0.37 -9.71
CA HIS A 527 -48.10 0.03 -10.31
C HIS A 527 -48.19 1.56 -10.36
N ILE A 528 -48.54 2.08 -11.54
CA ILE A 528 -48.84 3.50 -11.73
C ILE A 528 -50.33 3.65 -12.03
N ILE A 529 -51.03 4.42 -11.19
CA ILE A 529 -52.47 4.69 -11.30
C ILE A 529 -52.65 6.15 -11.70
N HIS A 530 -53.26 6.41 -12.86
CA HIS A 530 -53.63 7.76 -13.27
C HIS A 530 -55.12 7.99 -12.99
N VAL A 531 -55.44 8.84 -12.02
CA VAL A 531 -56.81 9.23 -11.69
C VAL A 531 -57.27 10.32 -12.65
N ILE A 532 -58.33 10.01 -13.41
CA ILE A 532 -58.94 10.93 -14.37
C ILE A 532 -60.36 11.25 -13.90
N ARG A 533 -60.72 12.53 -13.96
CA ARG A 533 -62.08 13.02 -13.71
C ARG A 533 -62.56 13.80 -14.92
N ASN A 534 -63.86 13.83 -15.15
CA ASN A 534 -64.46 14.73 -16.13
C ASN A 534 -64.01 16.18 -15.83
N PRO A 535 -63.35 16.88 -16.78
CA PRO A 535 -62.83 18.23 -16.54
C PRO A 535 -63.90 19.22 -16.09
N TRP A 536 -65.14 19.08 -16.57
CA TRP A 536 -66.26 19.94 -16.17
C TRP A 536 -66.60 19.84 -14.69
N ASP A 537 -66.34 18.68 -14.07
CA ASP A 537 -66.60 18.42 -12.66
C ASP A 537 -65.38 18.70 -11.78
N ALA A 538 -64.17 18.79 -12.36
CA ALA A 538 -62.92 18.97 -11.63
C ALA A 538 -62.58 20.44 -11.32
N ILE A 539 -62.96 21.37 -12.21
CA ILE A 539 -62.70 22.81 -12.05
C ILE A 539 -63.39 23.42 -10.81
N PRO A 540 -64.65 23.06 -10.46
CA PRO A 540 -65.34 23.67 -9.31
C PRO A 540 -64.88 23.20 -7.91
N SER A 541 -63.93 22.26 -7.81
CA SER A 541 -63.61 21.52 -6.56
C SER A 541 -62.37 21.94 -5.77
#